data_AF-A0AAD5EN28-F1
#
_entry.id   AF-A0AAD5EN28-F1
#
_cell.length_a   1.000
_cell.length_b   1.000
_cell.length_c   1.000
_cell.angle_alpha   90.00
_cell.angle_beta   90.00
_cell.angle_gamma   90.00
#
_symmetry.space_group_name_H-M   'P 1'
#
loop_
_entity.id
_entity.type
_entity.pdbx_description
1 polymer ?
#
loop_
_entity_poly.entity_id
_entity_poly.type
_entity_poly.pdbx_seq_one_letter_code
_entity_poly.pdbx_strand_id
1 'polypeptide(L)'
;MSQFTVKPKVDHGVAFRHEVLAGFLSDLHDVSTVKDKQELLTSIQSFAFQFLKDASNHALARNDQVDQGLEVLWQMFIEMAKVLEKDDPFHDKLVLLLLWTKEFDQLHKDLHLSDSVKESWESYGFGNSLQKSWEQTLSSGTSSQLCNLAAFSTKALSAGAYQDSLALTALWYLRETLETGNEGVAANLLPAAVIWVDQCRHRFLTLSILDHSHEAHRMSELSACGALAQAKGVKRSGFSLKRWLFWRERFQHLSHNKDSAIAKEAKTGFMAMINCGRDLGYEVQGEARFAGRLQKAMWEALVESGKESLDGDEIDIKVDWVDEN
;
A
#
# COMPACT_ATOMS: atom_id res chain seq x y z
N MET A 1 53.60 -34.43 -1.23
CA MET A 1 52.17 -34.11 -1.48
C MET A 1 51.78 -33.01 -0.51
N SER A 2 51.73 -31.76 -0.98
CA SER A 2 51.32 -30.62 -0.15
C SER A 2 49.85 -30.32 -0.42
N GLN A 3 48.99 -30.50 0.57
CA GLN A 3 47.58 -30.14 0.48
C GLN A 3 47.48 -28.61 0.48
N PHE A 4 47.13 -28.04 -0.66
CA PHE A 4 46.66 -26.66 -0.74
C PHE A 4 45.25 -26.60 -0.15
N THR A 5 45.15 -26.15 1.10
CA THR A 5 43.90 -25.69 1.68
C THR A 5 43.52 -24.38 0.99
N VAL A 6 42.60 -24.47 0.01
CA VAL A 6 41.90 -23.31 -0.54
C VAL A 6 41.04 -22.74 0.57
N LYS A 7 41.47 -21.61 1.16
CA LYS A 7 40.60 -20.83 2.04
C LYS A 7 39.38 -20.35 1.21
N PRO A 8 38.15 -20.47 1.73
CA PRO A 8 37.00 -19.92 1.04
C PRO A 8 37.18 -18.42 0.90
N LYS A 9 37.15 -17.94 -0.34
CA LYS A 9 37.24 -16.53 -0.68
C LYS A 9 35.93 -15.90 -0.20
N VAL A 10 35.97 -15.23 0.95
CA VAL A 10 34.82 -14.45 1.44
C VAL A 10 34.53 -13.39 0.38
N ASP A 11 33.34 -13.41 -0.20
CA ASP A 11 32.89 -12.34 -1.08
C ASP A 11 32.68 -11.10 -0.22
N HIS A 12 33.66 -10.19 -0.24
CA HIS A 12 33.66 -8.96 0.53
C HIS A 12 32.42 -8.09 0.26
N GLY A 13 31.77 -8.24 -0.90
CA GLY A 13 30.52 -7.54 -1.22
C GLY A 13 29.31 -8.10 -0.47
N VAL A 14 29.22 -9.43 -0.31
CA VAL A 14 28.13 -10.07 0.43
C VAL A 14 28.22 -9.75 1.93
N ALA A 15 29.42 -9.85 2.49
CA ALA A 15 29.66 -9.52 3.90
C ALA A 15 29.32 -8.05 4.19
N PHE A 16 29.75 -7.13 3.32
CA PHE A 16 29.41 -5.71 3.44
C PHE A 16 27.90 -5.46 3.39
N ARG A 17 27.17 -6.03 2.42
CA ARG A 17 25.72 -5.89 2.32
C ARG A 17 24.98 -6.39 3.56
N HIS A 18 25.42 -7.52 4.10
CA HIS A 18 24.87 -8.07 5.33
C HIS A 18 25.13 -7.16 6.54
N GLU A 19 26.35 -6.62 6.66
CA GLU A 19 26.73 -5.71 7.74
C GLU A 19 25.97 -4.38 7.65
N VAL A 20 25.81 -3.81 6.46
CA VAL A 20 25.02 -2.58 6.23
C VAL A 20 23.57 -2.78 6.65
N LEU A 21 22.94 -3.87 6.20
CA LEU A 21 21.57 -4.16 6.56
C LEU A 21 21.43 -4.41 8.07
N ALA A 22 22.34 -5.19 8.67
CA ALA A 22 22.31 -5.46 10.11
C ALA A 22 22.46 -4.18 10.94
N GLY A 23 23.38 -3.29 10.56
CA GLY A 23 23.56 -1.98 11.19
C GLY A 23 22.30 -1.13 11.07
N PHE A 24 21.73 -1.04 9.86
CA PHE A 24 20.50 -0.29 9.62
C PHE A 24 19.33 -0.80 10.46
N LEU A 25 19.14 -2.13 10.54
CA LEU A 25 18.06 -2.73 11.34
C LEU A 25 18.27 -2.52 12.85
N SER A 26 19.53 -2.47 13.31
CA SER A 26 19.85 -2.13 14.69
C SER A 26 19.47 -0.68 14.99
N ASP A 27 19.86 0.26 14.14
CA ASP A 27 19.53 1.68 14.32
C ASP A 27 18.02 1.93 14.24
N LEU A 28 17.32 1.14 13.40
CA LEU A 28 15.88 1.21 13.26
C LEU A 28 15.13 0.77 14.52
N HIS A 29 15.67 -0.17 15.30
CA HIS A 29 15.07 -0.61 16.56
C HIS A 29 15.06 0.53 17.61
N ASP A 30 16.05 1.40 17.57
CA ASP A 30 16.25 2.46 18.56
C ASP A 30 15.69 3.83 18.10
N VAL A 31 15.00 3.86 16.94
CA VAL A 31 14.47 5.09 16.37
C VAL A 31 13.39 5.70 17.27
N SER A 32 13.63 6.93 17.74
CA SER A 32 12.67 7.62 18.61
C SER A 32 12.51 9.10 18.30
N THR A 33 13.55 9.71 17.72
CA THR A 33 13.56 11.15 17.44
C THR A 33 13.45 11.44 15.94
N VAL A 34 13.09 12.69 15.63
CA VAL A 34 13.11 13.24 14.26
C VAL A 34 14.52 13.15 13.65
N LYS A 35 15.56 13.27 14.48
CA LYS A 35 16.95 13.20 14.04
C LYS A 35 17.31 11.77 13.62
N ASP A 36 16.96 10.78 14.42
CA ASP A 36 17.23 9.35 14.13
C ASP A 36 16.56 8.95 12.80
N LYS A 37 15.30 9.35 12.60
CA LYS A 37 14.57 9.11 11.34
C LYS A 37 15.27 9.76 10.15
N GLN A 38 15.82 10.96 10.31
CA GLN A 38 16.55 11.65 9.25
C GLN A 38 17.91 10.99 8.93
N GLU A 39 18.59 10.45 9.94
CA GLU A 39 19.83 9.69 9.77
C GLU A 39 19.57 8.38 9.01
N LEU A 40 18.49 7.66 9.33
CA LEU A 40 18.05 6.47 8.59
C LEU A 40 17.73 6.78 7.11
N LEU A 41 17.01 7.87 6.82
CA LEU A 41 16.79 8.31 5.43
C LEU A 41 18.10 8.61 4.71
N THR A 42 19.06 9.23 5.40
CA THR A 42 20.38 9.54 4.84
C THR A 42 21.17 8.26 4.55
N SER A 43 21.02 7.24 5.41
CA SER A 43 21.60 5.90 5.20
C SER A 43 21.02 5.23 3.94
N ILE A 44 19.69 5.22 3.80
CA ILE A 44 19.02 4.71 2.59
C ILE A 44 19.52 5.43 1.35
N GLN A 45 19.55 6.78 1.38
CA GLN A 45 20.00 7.58 0.24
C GLN A 45 21.46 7.31 -0.13
N SER A 46 22.34 7.21 0.85
CA SER A 46 23.77 6.95 0.64
C SER A 46 23.99 5.56 0.04
N PHE A 47 23.28 4.55 0.53
CA PHE A 47 23.32 3.19 -0.01
C PHE A 47 22.81 3.16 -1.45
N ALA A 48 21.65 3.78 -1.71
CA ALA A 48 21.08 3.89 -3.04
C ALA A 48 22.05 4.56 -4.04
N PHE A 49 22.68 5.66 -3.64
CA PHE A 49 23.61 6.41 -4.50
C PHE A 49 24.85 5.60 -4.87
N GLN A 50 25.46 4.92 -3.90
CA GLN A 50 26.63 4.06 -4.16
C GLN A 50 26.23 2.89 -5.06
N PHE A 51 25.13 2.23 -4.71
CA PHE A 51 24.72 1.02 -5.37
C PHE A 51 24.23 1.22 -6.81
N LEU A 52 23.44 2.26 -7.09
CA LEU A 52 22.92 2.52 -8.44
C LEU A 52 24.02 2.89 -9.45
N LYS A 53 25.08 3.55 -8.99
CA LYS A 53 26.28 3.81 -9.80
C LYS A 53 26.98 2.52 -10.18
N ASP A 54 27.16 1.62 -9.21
CA ASP A 54 27.81 0.33 -9.42
C ASP A 54 26.97 -0.57 -10.34
N ALA A 55 25.65 -0.63 -10.12
CA ALA A 55 24.73 -1.39 -10.98
C ALA A 55 24.76 -0.91 -12.44
N SER A 56 24.81 0.41 -12.65
CA SER A 56 24.91 0.99 -14.00
C SER A 56 26.23 0.64 -14.69
N ASN A 57 27.35 0.66 -13.96
CA ASN A 57 28.67 0.32 -14.52
C ASN A 57 28.78 -1.16 -14.94
N HIS A 58 27.93 -2.02 -14.40
CA HIS A 58 27.92 -3.46 -14.65
C HIS A 58 26.73 -3.95 -15.50
N ALA A 59 25.98 -3.03 -16.13
CA ALA A 59 24.71 -3.28 -16.83
C ALA A 59 24.74 -4.37 -17.93
N LEU A 60 25.92 -4.75 -18.45
CA LEU A 60 26.07 -5.79 -19.49
C LEU A 60 25.98 -7.23 -18.95
N ALA A 61 26.02 -7.43 -17.64
CA ALA A 61 25.78 -8.73 -17.01
C ALA A 61 25.04 -8.50 -15.69
N ARG A 62 23.73 -8.76 -15.68
CA ARG A 62 22.96 -8.83 -14.43
C ARG A 62 23.61 -9.91 -13.57
N ASN A 63 24.39 -9.47 -12.58
CA ASN A 63 25.18 -10.32 -11.69
C ASN A 63 24.40 -10.44 -10.38
N ASP A 64 24.44 -11.60 -9.72
CA ASP A 64 23.76 -11.88 -8.45
C ASP A 64 24.03 -10.80 -7.37
N GLN A 65 25.16 -10.10 -7.47
CA GLN A 65 25.53 -8.99 -6.60
C GLN A 65 24.61 -7.76 -6.75
N VAL A 66 24.11 -7.48 -7.96
CA VAL A 66 23.19 -6.37 -8.22
C VAL A 66 21.80 -6.70 -7.63
N ASP A 67 21.30 -7.90 -7.88
CA ASP A 67 20.00 -8.31 -7.33
C ASP A 67 20.01 -8.33 -5.80
N GLN A 68 21.11 -8.76 -5.16
CA GLN A 68 21.27 -8.71 -3.71
C GLN A 68 21.35 -7.29 -3.14
N GLY A 69 21.96 -6.33 -3.84
CA GLY A 69 21.99 -4.95 -3.37
C GLY A 69 20.64 -4.26 -3.48
N LEU A 70 19.89 -4.54 -4.55
CA LEU A 70 18.50 -4.10 -4.67
C LEU A 70 17.63 -4.68 -3.55
N GLU A 71 17.81 -5.96 -3.21
CA GLU A 71 17.10 -6.60 -2.10
C GLU A 71 17.36 -5.87 -0.77
N VAL A 72 18.62 -5.54 -0.46
CA VAL A 72 18.97 -4.74 0.73
C VAL A 72 18.29 -3.38 0.70
N LEU A 73 18.38 -2.65 -0.42
CA LEU A 73 17.77 -1.33 -0.56
C LEU A 73 16.25 -1.37 -0.32
N TRP A 74 15.55 -2.33 -0.95
CA TRP A 74 14.11 -2.50 -0.76
C TRP A 74 13.77 -2.87 0.67
N GLN A 75 14.56 -3.72 1.31
CA GLN A 75 14.36 -4.06 2.71
C GLN A 75 14.53 -2.83 3.61
N MET A 76 15.49 -1.94 3.36
CA MET A 76 15.64 -0.72 4.15
C MET A 76 14.40 0.20 4.05
N PHE A 77 13.85 0.40 2.84
CA PHE A 77 12.60 1.16 2.66
C PHE A 77 11.42 0.51 3.40
N ILE A 78 11.26 -0.80 3.23
CA ILE A 78 10.12 -1.55 3.74
C ILE A 78 10.15 -1.65 5.26
N GLU A 79 11.30 -1.95 5.85
CA GLU A 79 11.43 -2.07 7.31
C GLU A 79 11.25 -0.70 7.97
N MET A 80 11.80 0.37 7.38
CA MET A 80 11.51 1.72 7.85
C MET A 80 10.01 2.05 7.80
N ALA A 81 9.33 1.70 6.71
CA ALA A 81 7.89 1.90 6.57
C ALA A 81 7.07 1.15 7.63
N LYS A 82 7.51 -0.02 8.11
CA LYS A 82 6.82 -0.77 9.17
C LYS A 82 6.96 -0.13 10.55
N VAL A 83 8.03 0.62 10.79
CA VAL A 83 8.34 1.24 12.09
C VAL A 83 7.74 2.65 12.21
N LEU A 84 7.68 3.40 11.11
CA LEU A 84 7.02 4.71 11.09
C LEU A 84 5.52 4.56 11.36
N GLU A 85 5.01 5.19 12.41
CA GLU A 85 3.57 5.21 12.71
C GLU A 85 2.77 5.69 11.48
N LYS A 86 1.58 5.12 11.26
CA LYS A 86 0.76 5.38 10.06
C LYS A 86 0.49 6.86 9.77
N ASP A 87 0.43 7.69 10.81
CA ASP A 87 0.14 9.14 10.71
C ASP A 87 1.43 9.98 10.75
N ASP A 88 2.61 9.34 10.78
CA ASP A 88 3.90 10.03 10.80
C ASP A 88 4.19 10.71 9.45
N PRO A 89 4.44 12.03 9.41
CA PRO A 89 4.78 12.74 8.17
C PRO A 89 6.08 12.25 7.52
N PHE A 90 6.92 11.46 8.21
CA PHE A 90 8.11 10.86 7.60
C PHE A 90 7.79 9.84 6.50
N HIS A 91 6.58 9.30 6.45
CA HIS A 91 6.14 8.49 5.30
C HIS A 91 6.27 9.26 3.98
N ASP A 92 5.96 10.56 3.96
CA ASP A 92 6.08 11.39 2.76
C ASP A 92 7.55 11.55 2.34
N LYS A 93 8.46 11.74 3.31
CA LYS A 93 9.90 11.81 3.03
C LYS A 93 10.44 10.49 2.49
N LEU A 94 9.96 9.36 3.02
CA LEU A 94 10.36 8.04 2.57
C LEU A 94 9.88 7.78 1.13
N VAL A 95 8.65 8.15 0.79
CA VAL A 95 8.12 8.07 -0.58
C VAL A 95 8.86 9.01 -1.53
N LEU A 96 9.16 10.24 -1.11
CA LEU A 96 9.97 11.18 -1.89
C LEU A 96 11.36 10.60 -2.17
N LEU A 97 11.99 9.94 -1.19
CA LEU A 97 13.27 9.27 -1.39
C LEU A 97 13.16 8.10 -2.38
N LEU A 98 12.07 7.32 -2.33
CA LEU A 98 11.82 6.25 -3.31
C LEU A 98 11.70 6.80 -4.74
N LEU A 99 10.95 7.88 -4.92
CA LEU A 99 10.79 8.57 -6.20
C LEU A 99 12.10 9.18 -6.69
N TRP A 100 12.83 9.85 -5.79
CA TRP A 100 14.15 10.39 -6.09
C TRP A 100 15.11 9.29 -6.54
N THR A 101 15.06 8.12 -5.89
CA THR A 101 15.91 6.98 -6.24
C THR A 101 15.61 6.46 -7.66
N LYS A 102 14.33 6.39 -8.03
CA LYS A 102 13.89 6.07 -9.40
C LYS A 102 14.42 7.07 -10.42
N GLU A 103 14.23 8.36 -10.14
CA GLU A 103 14.63 9.44 -11.04
C GLU A 103 16.16 9.50 -11.19
N PHE A 104 16.89 9.33 -10.10
CA PHE A 104 18.34 9.32 -10.10
C PHE A 104 18.92 8.18 -10.96
N ASP A 105 18.39 6.96 -10.86
CA ASP A 105 18.78 5.84 -11.71
C ASP A 105 18.55 6.17 -13.19
N GLN A 106 17.37 6.71 -13.55
CA GLN A 106 17.05 7.09 -14.91
C GLN A 106 18.01 8.15 -15.46
N LEU A 107 18.22 9.24 -14.72
CA LEU A 107 19.15 10.30 -15.11
C LEU A 107 20.59 9.81 -15.24
N HIS A 108 21.03 8.93 -14.33
CA HIS A 108 22.37 8.34 -14.40
C HIS A 108 22.53 7.48 -15.66
N LYS A 109 21.54 6.63 -15.97
CA LYS A 109 21.53 5.82 -17.20
C LYS A 109 21.56 6.69 -18.46
N ASP A 110 20.80 7.77 -18.50
CA ASP A 110 20.76 8.68 -19.65
C ASP A 110 22.10 9.40 -19.90
N LEU A 111 22.89 9.65 -18.85
CA LEU A 111 24.21 10.28 -18.96
C LEU A 111 25.34 9.30 -19.29
N HIS A 112 25.21 8.03 -18.90
CA HIS A 112 26.34 7.09 -18.87
C HIS A 112 26.13 5.79 -19.68
N LEU A 113 24.92 5.47 -20.12
CA LEU A 113 24.62 4.24 -20.88
C LEU A 113 24.09 4.55 -22.28
N SER A 114 24.40 3.69 -23.25
CA SER A 114 23.82 3.75 -24.60
C SER A 114 22.36 3.29 -24.60
N ASP A 115 21.54 3.83 -25.49
CA ASP A 115 20.08 3.58 -25.59
C ASP A 115 19.66 2.09 -25.69
N SER A 116 20.58 1.18 -26.01
CA SER A 116 20.30 -0.25 -26.13
C SER A 116 20.16 -1.02 -24.81
N VAL A 117 20.42 -0.42 -23.64
CA VAL A 117 20.39 -1.10 -22.32
C VAL A 117 19.65 -0.26 -21.27
N LYS A 118 18.38 0.10 -21.53
CA LYS A 118 17.51 0.73 -20.52
C LYS A 118 16.53 -0.31 -19.97
N GLU A 119 16.99 -1.09 -18.99
CA GLU A 119 16.05 -1.88 -18.17
C GLU A 119 15.09 -0.93 -17.45
N SER A 120 13.80 -1.25 -17.47
CA SER A 120 12.77 -0.47 -16.78
C SER A 120 12.94 -0.59 -15.27
N TRP A 121 12.69 0.49 -14.55
CA TRP A 121 12.80 0.53 -13.09
C TRP A 121 11.98 -0.57 -12.38
N GLU A 122 10.86 -0.97 -12.99
CA GLU A 122 10.00 -2.05 -12.52
C GLU A 122 10.71 -3.42 -12.53
N SER A 123 11.77 -3.60 -13.33
CA SER A 123 12.59 -4.83 -13.37
C SER A 123 13.43 -5.04 -12.11
N TYR A 124 13.60 -4.00 -11.28
CA TYR A 124 14.37 -4.05 -10.03
C TYR A 124 13.60 -4.72 -8.88
N GLY A 125 12.32 -5.06 -9.08
CA GLY A 125 11.62 -6.01 -8.22
C GLY A 125 11.09 -5.45 -6.90
N PHE A 126 11.10 -4.12 -6.69
CA PHE A 126 10.53 -3.51 -5.47
C PHE A 126 9.10 -3.96 -5.19
N GLY A 127 8.24 -4.02 -6.22
CA GLY A 127 6.86 -4.49 -6.07
C GLY A 127 6.77 -5.93 -5.53
N ASN A 128 7.68 -6.81 -5.95
CA ASN A 128 7.75 -8.18 -5.45
C ASN A 128 8.27 -8.22 -4.00
N SER A 129 9.30 -7.43 -3.67
CA SER A 129 9.81 -7.32 -2.30
C SER A 129 8.75 -6.78 -1.34
N LEU A 130 7.97 -5.79 -1.78
CA LEU A 130 6.88 -5.22 -1.01
C LEU A 130 5.74 -6.23 -0.82
N GLN A 131 5.33 -6.96 -1.86
CA GLN A 131 4.33 -8.02 -1.74
C GLN A 131 4.75 -9.12 -0.74
N LYS A 132 6.00 -9.60 -0.82
CA LYS A 132 6.54 -10.58 0.14
C LYS A 132 6.49 -10.04 1.58
N SER A 133 6.83 -8.77 1.75
CA SER A 133 6.78 -8.11 3.05
C SER A 133 5.36 -8.01 3.59
N TRP A 134 4.37 -7.75 2.75
CA TRP A 134 2.96 -7.79 3.12
C TRP A 134 2.53 -9.19 3.58
N GLU A 135 2.89 -10.23 2.84
CA GLU A 135 2.59 -11.64 3.18
C GLU A 135 3.22 -12.04 4.53
N GLN A 136 4.48 -11.67 4.74
CA GLN A 136 5.17 -11.90 6.01
C GLN A 136 4.52 -11.14 7.16
N THR A 137 4.19 -9.86 6.95
CA THR A 137 3.58 -9.01 7.98
C THR A 137 2.17 -9.48 8.33
N LEU A 138 1.39 -9.97 7.35
CA LEU A 138 0.08 -10.57 7.58
C LEU A 138 0.20 -11.87 8.40
N SER A 139 1.25 -12.65 8.17
CA SER A 139 1.44 -13.95 8.83
C SER A 139 2.01 -13.84 10.24
N SER A 140 2.94 -12.91 10.50
CA SER A 140 3.69 -12.83 11.77
C SER A 140 3.84 -11.42 12.34
N GLY A 141 3.32 -10.40 11.67
CA GLY A 141 3.43 -9.00 12.10
C GLY A 141 2.30 -8.58 13.03
N THR A 142 2.37 -7.31 13.47
CA THR A 142 1.32 -6.68 14.28
C THR A 142 0.35 -5.88 13.43
N SER A 143 -0.84 -5.60 13.96
CA SER A 143 -1.82 -4.70 13.31
C SER A 143 -1.22 -3.31 13.05
N SER A 144 -0.39 -2.79 13.97
CA SER A 144 0.32 -1.52 13.77
C SER A 144 1.26 -1.57 12.56
N GLN A 145 2.05 -2.64 12.41
CA GLN A 145 2.93 -2.79 11.24
C GLN A 145 2.15 -2.87 9.93
N LEU A 146 0.98 -3.52 9.91
CA LEU A 146 0.10 -3.53 8.74
C LEU A 146 -0.41 -2.12 8.39
N CYS A 147 -0.82 -1.34 9.39
CA CYS A 147 -1.26 0.04 9.20
C CYS A 147 -0.13 0.96 8.70
N ASN A 148 1.06 0.81 9.28
CA ASN A 148 2.24 1.58 8.90
C ASN A 148 2.66 1.27 7.45
N LEU A 149 2.66 -0.02 7.09
CA LEU A 149 2.95 -0.46 5.73
C LEU A 149 1.86 -0.03 4.74
N ALA A 150 0.58 0.01 5.16
CA ALA A 150 -0.51 0.59 4.37
C ALA A 150 -0.24 2.05 4.07
N ALA A 151 0.06 2.87 5.09
CA ALA A 151 0.31 4.31 4.93
C ALA A 151 1.44 4.62 3.94
N PHE A 152 2.54 3.88 4.00
CA PHE A 152 3.61 4.00 3.02
C PHE A 152 3.15 3.58 1.61
N SER A 153 2.50 2.41 1.50
CA SER A 153 2.11 1.83 0.21
C SER A 153 1.07 2.68 -0.52
N THR A 154 0.10 3.23 0.21
CA THR A 154 -0.92 4.14 -0.32
C THR A 154 -0.32 5.46 -0.78
N LYS A 155 0.57 6.08 0.01
CA LYS A 155 1.28 7.30 -0.39
C LYS A 155 2.13 7.06 -1.64
N ALA A 156 2.84 5.94 -1.72
CA ALA A 156 3.61 5.55 -2.91
C ALA A 156 2.71 5.36 -4.14
N LEU A 157 1.58 4.66 -4.00
CA LEU A 157 0.61 4.46 -5.08
C LEU A 157 0.00 5.78 -5.55
N SER A 158 -0.41 6.65 -4.62
CA SER A 158 -1.00 7.96 -4.92
C SER A 158 0.00 8.91 -5.55
N ALA A 159 1.29 8.81 -5.21
CA ALA A 159 2.37 9.53 -5.89
C ALA A 159 2.74 8.95 -7.27
N GLY A 160 2.09 7.85 -7.68
CA GLY A 160 2.28 7.22 -8.98
C GLY A 160 3.49 6.29 -9.07
N ALA A 161 4.11 5.93 -7.95
CA ALA A 161 5.17 4.93 -7.92
C ALA A 161 4.57 3.52 -8.09
N TYR A 162 5.17 2.66 -8.91
CA TYR A 162 4.87 1.22 -8.98
C TYR A 162 3.36 0.87 -9.07
N GLN A 163 2.62 1.61 -9.90
CA GLN A 163 1.16 1.63 -9.91
C GLN A 163 0.52 0.23 -10.00
N ASP A 164 1.01 -0.62 -10.90
CA ASP A 164 0.42 -1.94 -11.11
C ASP A 164 0.67 -2.90 -9.94
N SER A 165 1.91 -2.99 -9.46
CA SER A 165 2.24 -3.90 -8.36
C SER A 165 1.56 -3.48 -7.05
N LEU A 166 1.52 -2.17 -6.76
CA LEU A 166 0.85 -1.67 -5.56
C LEU A 166 -0.67 -1.83 -5.63
N ALA A 167 -1.28 -1.61 -6.80
CA ALA A 167 -2.71 -1.85 -7.00
C ALA A 167 -3.05 -3.35 -6.83
N LEU A 168 -2.20 -4.25 -7.32
CA LEU A 168 -2.38 -5.71 -7.12
C LEU A 168 -2.20 -6.13 -5.65
N THR A 169 -1.22 -5.56 -4.94
CA THR A 169 -1.06 -5.78 -3.50
C THR A 169 -2.27 -5.29 -2.71
N ALA A 170 -2.79 -4.10 -3.03
CA ALA A 170 -4.01 -3.59 -2.41
C ALA A 170 -5.22 -4.50 -2.68
N LEU A 171 -5.37 -4.96 -3.93
CA LEU A 171 -6.45 -5.86 -4.33
C LEU A 171 -6.39 -7.19 -3.57
N TRP A 172 -5.20 -7.76 -3.43
CA TRP A 172 -4.94 -8.94 -2.62
C TRP A 172 -5.30 -8.70 -1.15
N TYR A 173 -4.85 -7.58 -0.56
CA TYR A 173 -5.10 -7.27 0.84
C TYR A 173 -6.60 -7.06 1.13
N LEU A 174 -7.30 -6.33 0.27
CA LEU A 174 -8.75 -6.11 0.37
C LEU A 174 -9.52 -7.43 0.22
N ARG A 175 -9.04 -8.37 -0.61
CA ARG A 175 -9.61 -9.72 -0.68
C ARG A 175 -9.48 -10.45 0.65
N GLU A 176 -8.27 -10.52 1.21
CA GLU A 176 -8.04 -11.23 2.49
C GLU A 176 -8.91 -10.65 3.62
N THR A 177 -9.12 -9.34 3.59
CA THR A 177 -9.88 -8.61 4.61
C THR A 177 -11.40 -8.69 4.42
N LEU A 178 -11.90 -8.46 3.21
CA LEU A 178 -13.34 -8.21 2.98
C LEU A 178 -14.06 -9.37 2.27
N GLU A 179 -13.34 -10.23 1.57
CA GLU A 179 -13.91 -11.28 0.73
C GLU A 179 -13.78 -12.69 1.32
N THR A 180 -13.22 -12.81 2.53
CA THR A 180 -13.13 -14.06 3.28
C THR A 180 -14.29 -14.17 4.28
N GLY A 181 -14.75 -15.40 4.53
CA GLY A 181 -15.84 -15.67 5.48
C GLY A 181 -15.41 -15.64 6.95
N ASN A 182 -14.16 -15.27 7.25
CA ASN A 182 -13.62 -15.29 8.60
C ASN A 182 -13.66 -13.88 9.21
N GLU A 183 -14.72 -13.60 9.96
CA GLU A 183 -14.94 -12.30 10.61
C GLU A 183 -13.83 -11.92 11.60
N GLY A 184 -13.17 -12.89 12.25
CA GLY A 184 -12.05 -12.62 13.15
C GLY A 184 -10.79 -12.17 12.40
N VAL A 185 -10.53 -12.74 11.22
CA VAL A 185 -9.44 -12.29 10.33
C VAL A 185 -9.79 -10.92 9.74
N ALA A 186 -11.03 -10.74 9.27
CA ALA A 186 -11.51 -9.47 8.75
C ALA A 186 -11.31 -8.34 9.78
N ALA A 187 -11.68 -8.57 11.04
CA ALA A 187 -11.50 -7.60 12.13
C ALA A 187 -10.04 -7.18 12.33
N ASN A 188 -9.10 -8.12 12.30
CA ASN A 188 -7.67 -7.85 12.52
C ASN A 188 -7.02 -7.06 11.36
N LEU A 189 -7.50 -7.29 10.13
CA LEU A 189 -6.97 -6.64 8.92
C LEU A 189 -7.70 -5.33 8.57
N LEU A 190 -8.87 -5.11 9.16
CA LEU A 190 -9.75 -3.97 8.86
C LEU A 190 -9.05 -2.60 8.94
N PRO A 191 -8.24 -2.29 9.98
CA PRO A 191 -7.65 -0.96 10.09
C PRO A 191 -6.74 -0.58 8.90
N ALA A 192 -5.94 -1.52 8.41
CA ALA A 192 -5.09 -1.26 7.26
C ALA A 192 -5.89 -1.23 5.94
N ALA A 193 -6.98 -2.00 5.84
CA ALA A 193 -7.89 -1.92 4.70
C ALA A 193 -8.60 -0.55 4.62
N VAL A 194 -8.95 0.04 5.77
CA VAL A 194 -9.47 1.41 5.84
C VAL A 194 -8.46 2.42 5.31
N ILE A 195 -7.18 2.31 5.68
CA ILE A 195 -6.11 3.19 5.16
C ILE A 195 -6.02 3.07 3.64
N TRP A 196 -6.06 1.84 3.11
CA TRP A 196 -6.06 1.60 1.67
C TRP A 196 -7.22 2.29 0.95
N VAL A 197 -8.45 2.10 1.42
CA VAL A 197 -9.60 2.72 0.76
C VAL A 197 -9.62 4.22 0.98
N ASP A 198 -9.31 4.74 2.17
CA ASP A 198 -9.33 6.18 2.42
C ASP A 198 -8.35 6.92 1.52
N GLN A 199 -7.10 6.46 1.44
CA GLN A 199 -6.06 7.18 0.71
C GLN A 199 -6.04 6.90 -0.80
N CYS A 200 -6.59 5.77 -1.26
CA CYS A 200 -6.56 5.38 -2.67
C CYS A 200 -7.95 5.22 -3.31
N ARG A 201 -9.02 5.65 -2.64
CA ARG A 201 -10.41 5.50 -3.10
C ARG A 201 -10.66 5.90 -4.55
N HIS A 202 -10.24 7.09 -4.96
CA HIS A 202 -10.51 7.59 -6.32
C HIS A 202 -9.75 6.78 -7.36
N ARG A 203 -8.53 6.33 -7.01
CA ARG A 203 -7.72 5.46 -7.87
C ARG A 203 -8.38 4.10 -8.03
N PHE A 204 -8.82 3.46 -6.94
CA PHE A 204 -9.48 2.16 -6.98
C PHE A 204 -10.82 2.19 -7.70
N LEU A 205 -11.62 3.23 -7.50
CA LEU A 205 -12.86 3.42 -8.25
C LEU A 205 -12.56 3.60 -9.75
N THR A 206 -11.57 4.43 -10.10
CA THR A 206 -11.16 4.62 -11.50
C THR A 206 -10.71 3.32 -12.15
N LEU A 207 -9.89 2.51 -11.48
CA LEU A 207 -9.49 1.17 -11.94
C LEU A 207 -10.70 0.24 -12.10
N SER A 208 -11.70 0.37 -11.23
CA SER A 208 -12.95 -0.42 -11.26
C SER A 208 -13.89 -0.02 -12.40
N ILE A 209 -13.77 1.20 -12.93
CA ILE A 209 -14.58 1.75 -14.03
C ILE A 209 -13.89 1.53 -15.38
N LEU A 210 -12.63 1.95 -15.49
CA LEU A 210 -11.86 1.94 -16.75
C LEU A 210 -11.40 0.55 -17.18
N ASP A 211 -11.78 -0.46 -16.41
CA ASP A 211 -11.62 -1.85 -16.75
C ASP A 211 -10.19 -2.25 -17.14
N HIS A 212 -9.23 -1.84 -16.31
CA HIS A 212 -7.84 -2.23 -16.49
C HIS A 212 -7.70 -3.70 -16.09
N SER A 213 -8.01 -4.62 -17.01
CA SER A 213 -7.54 -5.99 -16.87
C SER A 213 -6.01 -5.95 -16.90
N HIS A 214 -5.37 -5.93 -15.73
CA HIS A 214 -3.93 -6.16 -15.65
C HIS A 214 -3.65 -7.46 -16.42
N GLU A 215 -2.83 -7.37 -17.48
CA GLU A 215 -2.63 -8.48 -18.41
C GLU A 215 -2.26 -9.76 -17.65
N ALA A 216 -3.02 -10.80 -17.96
CA ALA A 216 -3.39 -11.87 -17.04
C ALA A 216 -2.31 -12.95 -16.80
N HIS A 217 -1.01 -12.67 -16.91
CA HIS A 217 -0.02 -13.77 -17.01
C HIS A 217 1.05 -13.87 -15.92
N ARG A 218 1.23 -12.88 -15.03
CA ARG A 218 2.24 -13.02 -13.95
C ARG A 218 1.71 -12.96 -12.51
N MET A 219 0.52 -12.41 -12.28
CA MET A 219 -0.02 -12.24 -10.90
C MET A 219 -1.52 -12.55 -10.81
N SER A 220 -1.97 -13.59 -11.52
CA SER A 220 -3.40 -14.01 -11.52
C SER A 220 -3.93 -14.24 -10.11
N GLU A 221 -3.11 -14.79 -9.21
CA GLU A 221 -3.48 -15.07 -7.83
C GLU A 221 -3.77 -13.82 -7.01
N LEU A 222 -2.98 -12.74 -7.15
CA LEU A 222 -3.25 -11.48 -6.43
C LEU A 222 -4.54 -10.82 -6.90
N SER A 223 -4.89 -11.01 -8.17
CA SER A 223 -6.09 -10.43 -8.76
C SER A 223 -7.38 -11.21 -8.48
N ALA A 224 -7.29 -12.46 -8.00
CA ALA A 224 -8.44 -13.34 -7.82
C ALA A 224 -9.47 -12.78 -6.83
N CYS A 225 -10.74 -13.16 -7.02
CA CYS A 225 -11.82 -12.88 -6.06
C CYS A 225 -11.83 -13.89 -4.91
N GLY A 226 -12.18 -13.45 -3.72
CA GLY A 226 -12.43 -14.28 -2.54
C GLY A 226 -13.82 -14.91 -2.55
N ALA A 227 -14.01 -15.88 -1.66
CA ALA A 227 -15.19 -16.74 -1.65
C ALA A 227 -16.52 -15.97 -1.47
N LEU A 228 -16.55 -14.93 -0.63
CA LEU A 228 -17.78 -14.15 -0.41
C LEU A 228 -18.16 -13.32 -1.64
N ALA A 229 -17.19 -12.69 -2.30
CA ALA A 229 -17.43 -11.93 -3.52
C ALA A 229 -17.93 -12.85 -4.65
N GLN A 230 -17.32 -14.02 -4.79
CA GLN A 230 -17.76 -15.04 -5.75
C GLN A 230 -19.20 -15.51 -5.47
N ALA A 231 -19.55 -15.74 -4.20
CA ALA A 231 -20.90 -16.13 -3.80
C ALA A 231 -21.96 -15.05 -4.14
N LYS A 232 -21.57 -13.78 -4.12
CA LYS A 232 -22.39 -12.63 -4.58
C LYS A 232 -22.30 -12.40 -6.10
N GLY A 233 -21.68 -13.32 -6.83
CA GLY A 233 -21.60 -13.33 -8.28
C GLY A 233 -20.57 -12.37 -8.88
N VAL A 234 -19.56 -11.94 -8.11
CA VAL A 234 -18.37 -11.27 -8.66
C VAL A 234 -17.53 -12.34 -9.38
N LYS A 235 -17.61 -12.37 -10.71
CA LYS A 235 -16.96 -13.39 -11.54
C LYS A 235 -15.60 -12.96 -12.11
N ARG A 236 -15.34 -11.65 -12.12
CA ARG A 236 -14.20 -11.07 -12.80
C ARG A 236 -13.06 -10.81 -11.81
N SER A 237 -11.88 -11.36 -12.09
CA SER A 237 -10.64 -11.02 -11.39
C SER A 237 -10.26 -9.56 -11.63
N GLY A 238 -9.46 -8.99 -10.73
CA GLY A 238 -9.05 -7.59 -10.81
C GLY A 238 -10.04 -6.63 -10.14
N PHE A 239 -9.87 -5.34 -10.45
CA PHE A 239 -10.81 -4.30 -10.12
C PHE A 239 -12.05 -4.38 -11.02
N SER A 240 -13.23 -4.17 -10.43
CA SER A 240 -14.48 -4.03 -11.18
C SER A 240 -15.49 -3.30 -10.33
N LEU A 241 -16.41 -2.57 -10.96
CA LEU A 241 -17.45 -1.84 -10.23
C LEU A 241 -18.29 -2.77 -9.34
N LYS A 242 -18.55 -4.01 -9.79
CA LYS A 242 -19.27 -5.00 -8.97
C LYS A 242 -18.51 -5.39 -7.70
N ARG A 243 -17.18 -5.53 -7.79
CA ARG A 243 -16.32 -5.84 -6.65
C ARG A 243 -16.17 -4.64 -5.71
N TRP A 244 -16.08 -3.43 -6.26
CA TRP A 244 -16.12 -2.17 -5.50
C TRP A 244 -17.40 -2.05 -4.66
N LEU A 245 -18.56 -2.28 -5.28
CA LEU A 245 -19.85 -2.25 -4.57
C LEU A 245 -19.94 -3.34 -3.50
N PHE A 246 -19.40 -4.54 -3.78
CA PHE A 246 -19.31 -5.62 -2.78
C PHE A 246 -18.46 -5.20 -1.56
N TRP A 247 -17.29 -4.59 -1.76
CA TRP A 247 -16.47 -4.12 -0.64
C TRP A 247 -17.19 -3.06 0.19
N ARG A 248 -17.89 -2.12 -0.47
CA ARG A 248 -18.69 -1.12 0.24
C ARG A 248 -19.81 -1.75 1.07
N GLU A 249 -20.52 -2.75 0.52
CA GLU A 249 -21.51 -3.56 1.26
C GLU A 249 -20.87 -4.29 2.46
N ARG A 250 -19.62 -4.78 2.30
CA ARG A 250 -18.90 -5.44 3.40
C ARG A 250 -18.52 -4.47 4.51
N PHE A 251 -18.04 -3.26 4.20
CA PHE A 251 -17.82 -2.23 5.22
C PHE A 251 -19.12 -1.83 5.92
N GLN A 252 -20.23 -1.67 5.18
CA GLN A 252 -21.55 -1.43 5.76
C GLN A 252 -21.96 -2.55 6.71
N HIS A 253 -21.81 -3.81 6.31
CA HIS A 253 -22.13 -4.96 7.16
C HIS A 253 -21.28 -4.97 8.44
N LEU A 254 -19.97 -4.80 8.31
CA LEU A 254 -19.03 -4.77 9.44
C LEU A 254 -19.28 -3.59 10.38
N SER A 255 -19.88 -2.49 9.89
CA SER A 255 -20.24 -1.34 10.74
C SER A 255 -21.36 -1.63 11.75
N HIS A 256 -22.05 -2.77 11.58
CA HIS A 256 -23.04 -3.28 12.54
C HIS A 256 -22.46 -4.32 13.51
N ASN A 257 -21.13 -4.49 13.55
CA ASN A 257 -20.49 -5.42 14.49
C ASN A 257 -20.81 -5.03 15.94
N LYS A 258 -20.93 -6.03 16.82
CA LYS A 258 -21.16 -5.82 18.26
C LYS A 258 -19.96 -5.15 18.94
N ASP A 259 -18.76 -5.35 18.42
CA ASP A 259 -17.57 -4.65 18.85
C ASP A 259 -17.56 -3.23 18.27
N SER A 260 -17.66 -2.24 19.16
CA SER A 260 -17.69 -0.82 18.79
C SER A 260 -16.44 -0.35 18.04
N ALA A 261 -15.27 -0.96 18.29
CA ALA A 261 -14.04 -0.58 17.60
C ALA A 261 -14.09 -1.04 16.13
N ILE A 262 -14.50 -2.29 15.89
CA ILE A 262 -14.71 -2.83 14.54
C ILE A 262 -15.80 -2.02 13.82
N ALA A 263 -16.92 -1.75 14.50
CA ALA A 263 -18.03 -1.00 13.93
C ALA A 263 -17.62 0.41 13.48
N LYS A 264 -16.87 1.12 14.33
CA LYS A 264 -16.34 2.45 14.03
C LYS A 264 -15.37 2.42 12.85
N GLU A 265 -14.42 1.50 12.86
CA GLU A 265 -13.41 1.36 11.80
C GLU A 265 -14.08 1.03 10.46
N ALA A 266 -15.05 0.11 10.46
CA ALA A 266 -15.79 -0.26 9.27
C ALA A 266 -16.65 0.89 8.72
N LYS A 267 -17.26 1.68 9.62
CA LYS A 267 -17.98 2.90 9.25
C LYS A 267 -17.03 3.91 8.57
N THR A 268 -15.80 4.07 9.07
CA THR A 268 -14.78 4.90 8.40
C THR A 268 -14.51 4.42 6.98
N GLY A 269 -14.29 3.11 6.79
CA GLY A 269 -14.10 2.52 5.46
C GLY A 269 -15.29 2.73 4.52
N PHE A 270 -16.52 2.57 5.02
CA PHE A 270 -17.73 2.87 4.25
C PHE A 270 -17.80 4.35 3.83
N MET A 271 -17.57 5.26 4.78
CA MET A 271 -17.63 6.71 4.53
C MET A 271 -16.56 7.17 3.54
N ALA A 272 -15.37 6.55 3.57
CA ALA A 272 -14.33 6.78 2.58
C ALA A 272 -14.79 6.41 1.16
N MET A 273 -15.65 5.39 1.01
CA MET A 273 -16.08 4.91 -0.31
C MET A 273 -17.34 5.60 -0.86
N ILE A 274 -18.29 5.99 -0.01
CA ILE A 274 -19.68 6.32 -0.42
C ILE A 274 -19.83 7.61 -1.26
N ASN A 275 -18.82 8.47 -1.31
CA ASN A 275 -18.86 9.72 -2.08
C ASN A 275 -17.91 9.72 -3.30
N CYS A 276 -17.22 8.62 -3.57
CA CYS A 276 -16.13 8.60 -4.55
C CYS A 276 -16.60 8.88 -5.98
N GLY A 277 -17.75 8.32 -6.38
CA GLY A 277 -18.33 8.57 -7.69
C GLY A 277 -18.67 10.04 -7.83
N ARG A 278 -19.38 10.60 -6.83
CA ARG A 278 -19.75 12.02 -6.79
C ARG A 278 -18.54 12.95 -6.90
N ASP A 279 -17.46 12.68 -6.17
CA ASP A 279 -16.21 13.46 -6.22
C ASP A 279 -15.60 13.47 -7.64
N LEU A 280 -15.75 12.36 -8.38
CA LEU A 280 -15.23 12.20 -9.75
C LEU A 280 -16.25 12.55 -10.84
N GLY A 281 -17.47 12.95 -10.49
CA GLY A 281 -18.55 13.16 -11.46
C GLY A 281 -19.02 11.88 -12.15
N TYR A 282 -18.84 10.72 -11.53
CA TYR A 282 -19.28 9.41 -12.02
C TYR A 282 -20.45 8.87 -11.18
N GLU A 283 -21.49 8.35 -11.83
CA GLU A 283 -22.64 7.80 -11.11
C GLU A 283 -22.33 6.38 -10.59
N VAL A 284 -22.19 6.26 -9.26
CA VAL A 284 -22.13 4.98 -8.56
C VAL A 284 -23.45 4.74 -7.82
N GLN A 285 -23.97 3.52 -7.94
CA GLN A 285 -25.22 3.11 -7.31
C GLN A 285 -25.24 3.48 -5.81
N GLY A 286 -26.35 4.06 -5.34
CA GLY A 286 -26.60 4.37 -3.93
C GLY A 286 -26.00 5.69 -3.42
N GLU A 287 -24.99 6.28 -4.07
CA GLU A 287 -24.31 7.48 -3.57
C GLU A 287 -25.22 8.72 -3.57
N ALA A 288 -25.99 8.94 -4.65
CA ALA A 288 -26.92 10.07 -4.74
C ALA A 288 -28.02 10.01 -3.66
N ARG A 289 -28.48 8.79 -3.35
CA ARG A 289 -29.48 8.54 -2.31
C ARG A 289 -28.91 8.83 -0.93
N PHE A 290 -27.74 8.26 -0.63
CA PHE A 290 -27.04 8.51 0.63
C PHE A 290 -26.79 10.01 0.83
N ALA A 291 -26.28 10.71 -0.19
CA ALA A 291 -26.03 12.14 -0.13
C ALA A 291 -27.30 12.97 0.14
N GLY A 292 -28.42 12.62 -0.50
CA GLY A 292 -29.70 13.29 -0.26
C GLY A 292 -30.22 13.12 1.17
N ARG A 293 -30.07 11.91 1.75
CA ARG A 293 -30.44 11.63 3.14
C ARG A 293 -29.52 12.35 4.12
N LEU A 294 -28.20 12.33 3.86
CA LEU A 294 -27.22 13.04 4.67
C LEU A 294 -27.49 14.55 4.67
N GLN A 295 -27.74 15.15 3.50
CA GLN A 295 -28.08 16.56 3.39
C GLN A 295 -29.36 16.91 4.17
N LYS A 296 -30.38 16.05 4.11
CA LYS A 296 -31.61 16.22 4.89
C LYS A 296 -31.33 16.18 6.40
N ALA A 297 -30.58 15.19 6.87
CA ALA A 297 -30.23 15.05 8.29
C ALA A 297 -29.38 16.23 8.79
N MET A 298 -28.40 16.68 7.98
CA MET A 298 -27.61 17.87 8.27
C MET A 298 -28.49 19.11 8.42
N TRP A 299 -29.46 19.31 7.53
CA TRP A 299 -30.38 20.43 7.60
C TRP A 299 -31.26 20.40 8.84
N GLU A 300 -31.82 19.23 9.17
CA GLU A 300 -32.66 19.04 10.36
C GLU A 300 -31.87 19.34 11.65
N ALA A 301 -30.66 18.80 11.79
CA ALA A 301 -29.79 19.06 12.92
C ALA A 301 -29.35 20.53 13.03
N LEU A 302 -29.17 21.21 11.89
CA LEU A 302 -28.78 22.62 11.87
C LEU A 302 -29.94 23.52 12.34
N VAL A 303 -31.15 23.22 11.89
CA VAL A 303 -32.38 23.90 12.35
C VAL A 303 -32.61 23.66 13.84
N GLU A 304 -32.43 22.42 14.33
CA GLU A 304 -32.64 22.08 15.74
C GLU A 304 -31.59 22.72 16.67
N SER A 305 -30.32 22.72 16.26
CA SER A 305 -29.23 23.30 17.06
C SER A 305 -29.19 24.83 17.04
N GLY A 306 -29.77 25.46 16.01
CA GLY A 306 -29.69 26.91 15.79
C GLY A 306 -28.28 27.42 15.48
N LYS A 307 -27.35 26.53 15.14
CA LYS A 307 -25.96 26.86 14.79
C LYS A 307 -25.82 27.27 13.33
N GLU A 308 -24.76 27.99 13.01
CA GLU A 308 -24.39 28.30 11.62
C GLU A 308 -23.70 27.12 10.92
N SER A 309 -23.15 26.18 11.69
CA SER A 309 -22.50 24.97 11.20
C SER A 309 -22.62 23.82 12.20
N LEU A 310 -22.55 22.59 11.69
CA LEU A 310 -22.49 21.37 12.50
C LEU A 310 -21.14 20.70 12.32
N ASP A 311 -20.64 20.11 13.41
CA ASP A 311 -19.55 19.15 13.31
C ASP A 311 -20.10 17.79 12.84
N GLY A 312 -19.28 17.01 12.14
CA GLY A 312 -19.71 15.71 11.58
C GLY A 312 -20.17 14.70 12.63
N ASP A 313 -19.72 14.84 13.86
CA ASP A 313 -20.08 14.00 15.01
C ASP A 313 -21.46 14.34 15.60
N GLU A 314 -22.06 15.48 15.19
CA GLU A 314 -23.37 15.94 15.66
C GLU A 314 -24.53 15.32 14.86
N ILE A 315 -24.21 14.55 13.82
CA ILE A 315 -25.20 13.89 12.96
C ILE A 315 -25.05 12.38 13.11
N ASP A 316 -26.14 11.70 13.48
CA ASP A 316 -26.19 10.24 13.48
C ASP A 316 -26.26 9.72 12.04
N ILE A 317 -25.09 9.64 11.39
CA ILE A 317 -24.96 9.13 10.02
C ILE A 317 -25.23 7.63 10.01
N LYS A 318 -26.30 7.22 9.32
CA LYS A 318 -26.67 5.82 9.13
C LYS A 318 -26.15 5.31 7.79
N VAL A 319 -25.32 4.26 7.85
CA VAL A 319 -24.74 3.65 6.64
C VAL A 319 -25.82 3.07 5.71
N ASP A 320 -26.96 2.64 6.27
CA ASP A 320 -28.05 1.98 5.54
C ASP A 320 -28.87 2.91 4.64
N TRP A 321 -28.68 4.23 4.74
CA TRP A 321 -29.29 5.19 3.82
C TRP A 321 -28.95 4.95 2.35
N VAL A 322 -27.90 4.16 2.08
CA VAL A 322 -27.53 3.72 0.73
C VAL A 322 -28.56 2.75 0.12
N ASP A 323 -29.28 1.99 0.94
CA ASP A 323 -30.20 0.91 0.52
C ASP A 323 -31.68 1.19 0.81
N GLU A 324 -32.00 2.12 1.73
CA GLU A 324 -33.38 2.46 2.10
C GLU A 324 -34.16 3.09 0.93
N ASN A 325 -35.35 2.57 0.62
CA ASN A 325 -36.24 3.17 -0.38
C ASN A 325 -36.96 4.40 0.17
#